data_AF-B1ZRC0-F1
#
_entry.id   AF-B1ZRC0-F1
#
_cell.length_a   1.000
_cell.length_b   1.000
_cell.length_c   1.000
_cell.angle_alpha   90.00
_cell.angle_beta   90.00
_cell.angle_gamma   90.00
#
_symmetry.space_group_name_H-M   'P 1'
#
loop_
_entity.id
_entity.type
_entity.pdbx_description
1 polymer ?
#
loop_
_entity_poly.entity_id
_entity_poly.type
_entity_poly.pdbx_seq_one_letter_code
_entity_poly.pdbx_strand_id
1 'polypeptide(L)'
;MQLNMNTGDKIQVIMAVVTALGIIIAIDSSRTQLKTFNDQLRLNFFADYTRRYQEIMMSLPENINEPGFEFEQLEKDTRSQAMKSMRAYFNLCSEEFHLAREEHIDAAVWAMWSAGMSHAMTKKSFQDVWRTIQKDTMFDPRFKQWMEEQMEKKRIATGAELALGG
;
A
#
# COMPACT_ATOMS: atom_id res chain seq x y z
N MET A 1 -67.76 1.51 -15.08
CA MET A 1 -67.59 0.12 -14.64
C MET A 1 -66.81 0.16 -13.33
N GLN A 2 -67.49 0.13 -12.18
CA GLN A 2 -66.82 0.14 -10.88
C GLN A 2 -66.42 -1.30 -10.53
N LEU A 3 -65.12 -1.57 -10.47
CA LEU A 3 -64.59 -2.85 -9.98
C LEU A 3 -64.81 -2.90 -8.47
N ASN A 4 -65.84 -3.63 -8.04
CA ASN A 4 -66.01 -3.96 -6.63
C ASN A 4 -64.98 -5.04 -6.26
N MET A 5 -63.83 -4.62 -5.75
CA MET A 5 -62.80 -5.55 -5.25
C MET A 5 -63.34 -6.34 -4.05
N ASN A 6 -63.25 -7.67 -4.14
CA ASN A 6 -63.51 -8.55 -3.00
C ASN A 6 -62.44 -8.32 -1.92
N THR A 7 -62.78 -8.58 -0.65
CA THR A 7 -61.85 -8.49 0.49
C THR A 7 -60.56 -9.28 0.25
N GLY A 8 -60.63 -10.41 -0.44
CA GLY A 8 -59.45 -11.20 -0.84
C GLY A 8 -58.49 -10.45 -1.77
N ASP A 9 -59.02 -9.75 -2.78
CA ASP A 9 -58.22 -8.98 -3.74
C ASP A 9 -57.51 -7.80 -3.06
N LYS A 10 -58.18 -7.16 -2.10
CA LYS A 10 -57.59 -6.07 -1.30
C LYS A 10 -56.40 -6.56 -0.47
N ILE A 11 -56.51 -7.74 0.13
CA ILE A 11 -55.42 -8.35 0.89
C ILE A 11 -54.24 -8.68 -0.02
N GLN A 12 -54.49 -9.27 -1.20
CA GLN A 12 -53.44 -9.60 -2.16
C GLN A 12 -52.68 -8.35 -2.63
N VAL A 13 -53.38 -7.26 -2.94
CA VAL A 13 -52.74 -6.00 -3.34
C VAL A 13 -51.89 -5.43 -2.21
N ILE A 14 -52.38 -5.44 -0.96
CA ILE A 14 -51.61 -4.98 0.20
C ILE A 14 -50.33 -5.82 0.37
N MET A 15 -50.44 -7.14 0.28
CA MET A 15 -49.28 -8.03 0.38
C MET A 15 -48.27 -7.76 -0.73
N ALA A 16 -48.72 -7.57 -1.97
CA ALA A 16 -47.85 -7.23 -3.09
C ALA A 16 -47.10 -5.90 -2.86
N VAL A 17 -47.78 -4.88 -2.34
CA VAL A 17 -47.15 -3.60 -1.99
C VAL A 17 -46.13 -3.77 -0.87
N VAL A 18 -46.45 -4.52 0.19
CA VAL A 18 -45.52 -4.79 1.30
C VAL A 18 -44.28 -5.55 0.80
N THR A 19 -44.46 -6.58 -0.04
CA THR A 19 -43.34 -7.32 -0.63
C THR A 19 -42.49 -6.43 -1.52
N ALA A 20 -43.09 -5.58 -2.35
CA ALA A 20 -42.37 -4.64 -3.20
C ALA A 20 -41.53 -3.66 -2.36
N LEU A 21 -42.11 -3.10 -1.30
CA LEU A 21 -41.39 -2.23 -0.36
C LEU A 21 -40.25 -2.98 0.34
N GLY A 22 -40.47 -4.22 0.76
CA GLY A 22 -39.44 -5.06 1.37
C GLY A 22 -38.25 -5.30 0.43
N ILE A 23 -38.51 -5.56 -0.85
CA ILE A 23 -37.45 -5.72 -1.86
C ILE A 23 -36.66 -4.42 -2.05
N ILE A 24 -37.33 -3.27 -2.11
CA ILE A 24 -36.66 -1.96 -2.25
C ILE A 24 -35.73 -1.71 -1.06
N ILE A 25 -36.21 -1.93 0.16
CA ILE A 25 -35.41 -1.77 1.39
C ILE A 25 -34.24 -2.75 1.39
N ALA A 26 -34.45 -4.00 0.99
CA ALA A 26 -33.39 -5.00 0.91
C ALA A 26 -32.29 -4.59 -0.08
N ILE A 27 -32.66 -4.10 -1.26
CA ILE A 27 -31.69 -3.62 -2.27
C ILE A 27 -30.86 -2.45 -1.72
N ASP A 28 -31.49 -1.48 -1.07
CA ASP A 28 -30.80 -0.33 -0.48
C ASP A 28 -29.83 -0.74 0.64
N SER A 29 -30.30 -1.61 1.53
CA SER A 29 -29.49 -2.20 2.61
C SER A 29 -28.29 -2.97 2.07
N SER A 30 -28.49 -3.82 1.05
CA SER A 30 -27.40 -4.57 0.42
C SER A 30 -26.36 -3.66 -0.23
N ARG A 31 -26.76 -2.57 -0.87
CA ARG A 31 -25.83 -1.59 -1.45
C ARG A 31 -24.99 -0.91 -0.38
N THR A 32 -25.64 -0.50 0.72
CA THR A 32 -24.95 0.11 1.86
C THR A 32 -23.97 -0.89 2.51
N GLN A 33 -24.39 -2.14 2.66
CA GLN A 33 -23.54 -3.20 3.22
C GLN A 33 -22.32 -3.48 2.34
N LEU A 34 -22.47 -3.55 1.02
CA LEU A 34 -21.35 -3.72 0.08
C LEU A 34 -20.36 -2.57 0.16
N LYS A 35 -20.85 -1.33 0.29
CA LYS A 35 -19.98 -0.16 0.47
C LYS A 35 -19.17 -0.26 1.76
N THR A 36 -19.83 -0.50 2.89
CA THR A 36 -19.17 -0.64 4.19
C THR A 36 -18.16 -1.79 4.20
N PHE A 37 -18.51 -2.91 3.58
CA PHE A 37 -17.62 -4.06 3.44
C PHE A 37 -16.36 -3.71 2.63
N ASN A 38 -16.51 -3.03 1.49
CA ASN A 38 -15.37 -2.57 0.69
C ASN A 38 -14.49 -1.57 1.46
N ASP A 39 -15.09 -0.64 2.20
CA ASP A 39 -14.36 0.32 3.02
C ASP A 39 -13.56 -0.38 4.14
N GLN A 40 -14.15 -1.41 4.77
CA GLN A 40 -13.46 -2.23 5.75
C GLN A 40 -12.32 -3.04 5.14
N LEU A 41 -12.52 -3.64 3.96
CA LEU A 41 -11.45 -4.36 3.27
C LEU A 41 -10.26 -3.44 2.96
N ARG A 42 -10.52 -2.22 2.50
CA ARG A 42 -9.49 -1.21 2.25
C ARG A 42 -8.73 -0.83 3.51
N LEU A 43 -9.44 -0.58 4.62
CA LEU A 43 -8.82 -0.26 5.91
C LEU A 43 -7.96 -1.41 6.44
N ASN A 44 -8.46 -2.65 6.35
CA ASN A 44 -7.71 -3.84 6.77
C ASN A 44 -6.45 -4.04 5.94
N PHE A 45 -6.56 -3.85 4.62
CA PHE A 45 -5.42 -3.93 3.71
C PHE A 45 -4.36 -2.87 4.06
N PHE A 46 -4.78 -1.62 4.26
CA PHE A 46 -3.90 -0.54 4.67
C PHE A 46 -3.22 -0.82 6.02
N ALA A 47 -3.97 -1.33 6.99
CA ALA A 47 -3.45 -1.69 8.30
C ALA A 47 -2.43 -2.84 8.22
N ASP A 48 -2.67 -3.85 7.37
CA ASP A 48 -1.74 -4.96 7.20
C ASP A 48 -0.39 -4.52 6.63
N TYR A 49 -0.40 -3.70 5.57
CA TYR A 49 0.84 -3.17 4.97
C TYR A 49 1.58 -2.24 5.92
N THR A 50 0.84 -1.39 6.65
CA THR A 50 1.42 -0.53 7.69
C THR A 50 2.08 -1.36 8.80
N ARG A 51 1.42 -2.44 9.26
CA ARG A 51 1.95 -3.35 10.27
C ARG A 51 3.21 -4.04 9.78
N ARG A 52 3.22 -4.61 8.57
CA ARG A 52 4.40 -5.25 7.97
C ARG A 52 5.56 -4.27 7.88
N TYR A 53 5.31 -3.04 7.44
CA TYR A 53 6.32 -1.98 7.41
C TYR A 53 6.88 -1.69 8.81
N GLN A 54 6.01 -1.52 9.82
CA GLN A 54 6.44 -1.25 11.20
C GLN A 54 7.27 -2.41 11.78
N GLU A 55 6.84 -3.66 11.56
CA GLU A 55 7.58 -4.86 11.99
C GLU A 55 8.98 -4.90 11.37
N ILE A 56 9.10 -4.59 10.07
CA ILE A 56 10.38 -4.50 9.40
C ILE A 56 11.24 -3.39 10.01
N MET A 57 10.69 -2.18 10.17
CA MET A 57 11.44 -1.04 10.70
C MET A 57 11.91 -1.26 12.14
N MET A 58 11.10 -1.87 13.00
CA MET A 58 11.46 -2.19 14.39
C MET A 58 12.58 -3.25 14.49
N SER A 59 12.81 -4.03 13.43
CA SER A 59 13.87 -5.04 13.38
C SER A 59 15.20 -4.50 12.83
N LEU A 60 15.23 -3.26 12.35
CA LEU A 60 16.46 -2.60 11.90
C LEU A 60 17.19 -1.93 13.07
N PRO A 61 18.52 -1.77 12.99
CA PRO A 61 19.26 -0.97 13.97
C PRO A 61 18.72 0.46 14.05
N GLU A 62 18.67 1.04 15.25
CA GLU A 62 18.11 2.39 15.46
C GLU A 62 18.84 3.46 14.64
N ASN A 63 20.15 3.31 14.47
CA ASN A 63 21.02 4.21 13.72
C ASN A 63 21.03 3.95 12.20
N ILE A 64 20.17 3.07 11.66
CA ILE A 64 20.11 2.74 10.22
C ILE A 64 19.96 3.97 9.32
N ASN A 65 19.35 5.03 9.84
CA ASN A 65 19.06 6.26 9.12
C ASN A 65 20.17 7.33 9.25
N GLU A 66 21.19 7.08 10.08
CA GLU A 66 22.28 8.04 10.28
C GLU A 66 23.18 8.13 9.05
N PRO A 67 23.68 9.33 8.68
CA PRO A 67 24.53 9.50 7.49
C PRO A 67 25.81 8.66 7.50
N GLY A 68 26.36 8.40 8.70
CA GLY A 68 27.59 7.63 8.90
C GLY A 68 27.36 6.13 9.11
N PHE A 69 26.15 5.63 8.91
CA PHE A 69 25.85 4.21 9.11
C PHE A 69 26.58 3.33 8.09
N GLU A 70 27.30 2.31 8.59
CA GLU A 70 28.01 1.33 7.79
C GLU A 70 27.60 -0.10 8.19
N PHE A 71 27.09 -0.89 7.24
CA PHE A 71 26.64 -2.26 7.49
C PHE A 71 27.79 -3.18 7.90
N GLU A 72 28.99 -2.89 7.43
CA GLU A 72 30.21 -3.66 7.64
C GLU A 72 30.69 -3.59 9.09
N GLN A 73 30.37 -2.51 9.79
CA GLN A 73 30.74 -2.28 11.19
C GLN A 73 29.82 -2.98 12.19
N LEU A 74 28.67 -3.49 11.72
CA LEU A 74 27.75 -4.25 12.57
C LEU A 74 28.34 -5.61 12.95
N GLU A 75 28.03 -6.06 14.16
CA GLU A 75 28.23 -7.45 14.57
C GLU A 75 27.57 -8.41 13.56
N LYS A 76 28.19 -9.56 13.31
CA LYS A 76 27.77 -10.53 12.29
C LYS A 76 26.29 -10.88 12.36
N ASP A 77 25.76 -11.14 13.55
CA ASP A 77 24.36 -11.56 13.73
C ASP A 77 23.39 -10.40 13.52
N THR A 78 23.71 -9.23 14.07
CA THR A 78 22.96 -7.97 13.83
C THR A 78 22.95 -7.60 12.35
N ARG A 79 24.07 -7.72 11.66
CA ARG A 79 24.17 -7.49 10.21
C ARG A 79 23.31 -8.46 9.42
N SER A 80 23.34 -9.75 9.78
CA SER A 80 22.53 -10.78 9.14
C SER A 80 21.04 -10.50 9.31
N GLN A 81 20.63 -10.10 10.52
CA GLN A 81 19.25 -9.71 10.80
C GLN A 81 18.84 -8.46 10.02
N ALA A 82 19.65 -7.40 10.05
CA ALA A 82 19.37 -6.16 9.33
C ALA A 82 19.25 -6.41 7.81
N MET A 83 20.11 -7.26 7.24
CA MET A 83 20.02 -7.64 5.82
C MET A 83 18.74 -8.42 5.49
N LYS A 84 18.28 -9.30 6.37
CA LYS A 84 16.97 -9.98 6.19
C LYS A 84 15.82 -8.99 6.24
N SER A 85 15.84 -8.05 7.17
CA SER A 85 14.83 -7.00 7.29
C SER A 85 14.82 -6.07 6.09
N MET A 86 16.00 -5.69 5.57
CA MET A 86 16.08 -4.91 4.33
C MET A 86 15.56 -5.67 3.10
N ARG A 87 15.77 -6.99 3.00
CA ARG A 87 15.12 -7.80 1.95
C ARG A 87 13.61 -7.76 2.08
N ALA A 88 13.09 -7.93 3.30
CA ALA A 88 11.65 -7.84 3.55
C ALA A 88 11.10 -6.46 3.18
N TYR A 89 11.85 -5.39 3.46
CA TYR A 89 11.50 -4.03 3.05
C TYR A 89 11.36 -3.90 1.52
N PHE A 90 12.38 -4.30 0.75
CA PHE A 90 12.32 -4.18 -0.71
C PHE A 90 11.29 -5.11 -1.35
N ASN A 91 11.03 -6.28 -0.77
CA ASN A 91 9.93 -7.14 -1.19
C ASN A 91 8.58 -6.45 -0.98
N LEU A 92 8.37 -5.86 0.20
CA LEU A 92 7.15 -5.08 0.49
C LEU A 92 6.98 -3.94 -0.53
N CYS A 93 8.04 -3.17 -0.79
CA CYS A 93 7.97 -2.09 -1.77
C CYS A 93 7.65 -2.58 -3.19
N SER A 94 8.17 -3.74 -3.58
CA SER A 94 7.86 -4.36 -4.87
C SER A 94 6.40 -4.81 -4.96
N GLU A 95 5.83 -5.34 -3.88
CA GLU A 95 4.41 -5.70 -3.80
C GLU A 95 3.53 -4.45 -3.90
N GLU A 96 3.83 -3.40 -3.13
CA GLU A 96 3.14 -2.12 -3.16
C GLU A 96 3.19 -1.45 -4.55
N PHE A 97 4.35 -1.49 -5.20
CA PHE A 97 4.51 -1.01 -6.58
C PHE A 97 3.66 -1.80 -7.58
N HIS A 98 3.62 -3.13 -7.43
CA HIS A 98 2.79 -3.98 -8.28
C HIS A 98 1.31 -3.62 -8.13
N LEU A 99 0.83 -3.49 -6.90
CA LEU A 99 -0.56 -3.13 -6.61
C LEU A 99 -0.95 -1.75 -7.16
N ALA A 100 -0.05 -0.78 -7.06
CA ALA A 100 -0.26 0.55 -7.66
C ALA A 100 -0.40 0.46 -9.18
N ARG A 101 0.46 -0.34 -9.82
CA ARG A 101 0.46 -0.51 -11.27
C ARG A 101 -0.77 -1.25 -11.80
N GLU A 102 -1.31 -2.19 -11.04
CA GLU A 102 -2.53 -2.93 -11.41
C GLU A 102 -3.81 -2.22 -10.92
N GLU A 103 -3.71 -0.96 -10.48
CA GLU A 103 -4.83 -0.12 -10.02
C GLU A 103 -5.64 -0.75 -8.87
N HIS A 104 -4.98 -1.60 -8.05
CA HIS A 104 -5.58 -2.22 -6.87
C HIS A 104 -5.59 -1.30 -5.64
N ILE A 105 -4.87 -0.19 -5.70
CA ILE A 105 -4.86 0.84 -4.66
C ILE A 105 -5.12 2.22 -5.27
N ASP A 106 -5.76 3.09 -4.47
CA ASP A 106 -6.04 4.46 -4.90
C ASP A 106 -4.74 5.25 -5.09
N ALA A 107 -4.72 6.15 -6.08
CA ALA A 107 -3.54 6.97 -6.39
C ALA A 107 -3.03 7.77 -5.18
N ALA A 108 -3.92 8.17 -4.27
CA ALA A 108 -3.54 8.86 -3.03
C ALA A 108 -2.74 7.96 -2.08
N VAL A 109 -3.10 6.68 -1.96
CA VAL A 109 -2.36 5.69 -1.16
C VAL A 109 -0.99 5.46 -1.77
N TRP A 110 -0.94 5.26 -3.10
CA TRP A 110 0.33 5.11 -3.81
C TRP A 110 1.24 6.33 -3.66
N ALA A 111 0.71 7.54 -3.75
CA ALA A 111 1.48 8.77 -3.58
C ALA A 111 2.17 8.84 -2.21
N MET A 112 1.47 8.43 -1.15
CA MET A 112 2.03 8.37 0.20
C MET A 112 3.13 7.30 0.33
N TRP A 113 2.87 6.09 -0.16
CA TRP A 113 3.84 4.98 -0.08
C TRP A 113 5.10 5.25 -0.90
N SER A 114 4.93 5.67 -2.15
CA SER A 114 6.04 6.01 -3.04
C SER A 114 6.88 7.19 -2.52
N ALA A 115 6.27 8.16 -1.83
CA ALA A 115 7.01 9.22 -1.15
C ALA A 115 7.89 8.66 -0.01
N GLY A 116 7.36 7.73 0.80
CA GLY A 116 8.11 7.05 1.85
C GLY A 116 9.29 6.24 1.30
N MET A 117 9.08 5.48 0.22
CA MET A 117 10.13 4.76 -0.50
C MET A 117 11.20 5.71 -1.04
N SER A 118 10.78 6.80 -1.70
CA SER A 118 11.69 7.79 -2.26
C SER A 118 12.54 8.44 -1.16
N HIS A 119 11.93 8.74 0.00
CA HIS A 119 12.65 9.24 1.16
C HIS A 119 13.66 8.22 1.71
N ALA A 120 13.29 6.94 1.81
CA ALA A 120 14.21 5.89 2.22
C ALA A 120 15.42 5.79 1.27
N MET A 121 15.20 5.90 -0.04
CA MET A 121 16.26 5.91 -1.05
C MET A 121 17.15 7.15 -1.02
N THR A 122 16.84 8.14 -0.17
CA THR A 122 17.81 9.21 0.13
C THR A 122 18.90 8.76 1.10
N LYS A 123 18.77 7.63 1.77
CA LYS A 123 19.70 7.17 2.79
C LYS A 123 20.74 6.24 2.18
N LYS A 124 22.02 6.46 2.52
CA LYS A 124 23.15 5.66 2.02
C LYS A 124 22.97 4.16 2.32
N SER A 125 22.56 3.85 3.55
CA SER A 125 22.30 2.48 4.03
C SER A 125 21.31 1.72 3.13
N PHE A 126 20.20 2.35 2.74
CA PHE A 126 19.20 1.75 1.85
C PHE A 126 19.73 1.57 0.42
N GLN A 127 20.47 2.55 -0.11
CA GLN A 127 21.07 2.44 -1.45
C GLN A 127 22.10 1.31 -1.55
N ASP A 128 22.98 1.20 -0.57
CA ASP A 128 24.05 0.19 -0.57
C ASP A 128 23.47 -1.22 -0.50
N VAL A 129 22.46 -1.40 0.35
CA VAL A 129 21.79 -2.69 0.50
C VAL A 129 20.96 -3.02 -0.74
N TRP A 130 20.27 -2.05 -1.33
CA TRP A 130 19.56 -2.25 -2.59
C TRP A 130 20.49 -2.78 -3.69
N ARG A 131 21.67 -2.17 -3.88
CA ARG A 131 22.70 -2.62 -4.85
C ARG A 131 23.17 -4.06 -4.62
N THR A 132 23.04 -4.56 -3.39
CA THR A 132 23.38 -5.94 -3.03
C THR A 132 22.20 -6.88 -3.29
N ILE A 133 21.02 -6.55 -2.74
CA ILE A 133 19.83 -7.41 -2.79
C ILE A 133 19.27 -7.54 -4.21
N GLN A 134 19.32 -6.48 -5.02
CA GLN A 134 18.78 -6.55 -6.38
C GLN A 134 19.50 -7.58 -7.28
N LYS A 135 20.69 -8.04 -6.87
CA LYS A 135 21.51 -9.06 -7.54
C LYS A 135 21.16 -10.48 -7.10
N ASP A 136 20.75 -10.67 -5.85
CA ASP A 136 20.44 -11.99 -5.27
C ASP A 136 18.93 -12.31 -5.26
N THR A 137 18.08 -11.31 -5.53
CA THR A 137 16.63 -11.42 -5.48
C THR A 137 15.99 -11.05 -6.83
N MET A 138 15.00 -11.85 -7.26
CA MET A 138 14.24 -11.59 -8.48
C MET A 138 13.12 -10.58 -8.20
N PHE A 139 13.34 -9.33 -8.63
CA PHE A 139 12.28 -8.31 -8.66
C PHE A 139 11.78 -8.07 -10.08
N ASP A 140 10.54 -7.57 -10.19
CA ASP A 140 9.99 -7.08 -11.46
C ASP A 140 10.94 -6.03 -12.08
N PRO A 141 11.30 -6.14 -13.37
CA PRO A 141 12.23 -5.21 -14.01
C PRO A 141 11.79 -3.75 -13.95
N ARG A 142 10.48 -3.48 -13.98
CA ARG A 142 9.93 -2.11 -13.89
C ARG A 142 10.08 -1.55 -12.48
N PHE A 143 9.92 -2.39 -11.46
CA PHE A 143 10.24 -1.99 -10.08
C PHE A 143 11.72 -1.66 -9.93
N LYS A 144 12.61 -2.49 -10.48
CA LYS A 144 14.06 -2.20 -10.47
C LYS A 144 14.36 -0.85 -11.12
N GLN A 145 13.83 -0.64 -12.33
CA GLN A 145 13.99 0.63 -13.05
C GLN A 145 13.49 1.82 -12.21
N TRP A 146 12.29 1.71 -11.63
CA TRP A 146 11.71 2.76 -10.81
C TRP A 146 12.59 3.10 -9.60
N MET A 147 13.16 2.09 -8.93
CA MET A 147 14.09 2.29 -7.81
C MET A 147 15.36 3.02 -8.24
N GLU A 148 15.94 2.65 -9.39
CA GLU A 148 17.11 3.35 -9.94
C GLU A 148 16.80 4.82 -10.28
N GLU A 149 15.61 5.09 -10.83
CA GLU A 149 15.15 6.46 -11.09
C GLU A 149 15.01 7.29 -9.81
N GLN A 150 14.54 6.70 -8.70
CA GLN A 150 14.46 7.41 -7.42
C GLN A 150 15.85 7.76 -6.88
N MET A 151 16.84 6.89 -7.06
CA MET A 151 18.23 7.16 -6.65
C MET A 151 18.88 8.26 -7.49
N GLU A 152 18.63 8.27 -8.81
CA GLU A 152 19.22 9.25 -9.71
C GLU A 152 18.63 10.65 -9.52
N LYS A 153 17.32 10.77 -9.27
CA LYS A 153 16.67 12.06 -8.99
C LYS A 153 17.34 12.79 -7.82
N LYS A 154 17.73 12.07 -6.78
CA LYS A 154 18.49 12.64 -5.66
C LYS A 154 19.86 13.15 -6.12
N ARG A 155 20.60 12.35 -6.89
CA ARG A 155 21.96 12.70 -7.35
C ARG A 155 21.97 14.05 -8.08
N ILE A 156 20.97 14.26 -8.94
CA ILE A 156 20.78 15.51 -9.68
C ILE A 156 20.42 16.66 -8.74
N ALA A 157 19.49 16.46 -7.80
CA ALA A 157 19.08 17.50 -6.85
C ALA A 157 20.26 17.98 -5.98
N THR A 158 21.03 17.05 -5.39
CA THR A 158 22.21 17.39 -4.58
C THR A 158 23.32 18.05 -5.40
N GLY A 159 23.52 17.61 -6.65
CA GLY A 159 24.50 18.24 -7.55
C GLY A 159 24.13 19.67 -7.95
N ALA A 160 22.83 19.94 -8.14
CA ALA A 160 22.33 21.27 -8.47
C ALA A 160 22.43 22.25 -7.28
N GLU A 161 22.13 21.80 -6.06
CA GLU A 161 22.30 22.62 -4.84
C GLU A 161 23.76 23.01 -4.60
N LEU A 162 24.70 22.08 -4.82
CA LEU A 162 26.13 22.36 -4.70
C LEU A 162 26.66 23.30 -5.80
N ALA A 163 26.06 23.27 -7.00
CA ALA A 163 26.44 24.15 -8.11
C ALA A 163 25.90 25.58 -7.98
N LEU A 164 24.85 25.80 -7.19
CA LEU A 164 24.21 27.12 -6.99
C LEU A 164 24.61 27.78 -5.66
N GLY A 165 25.29 27.06 -4.77
CA GLY A 165 25.74 27.54 -3.45
C GLY A 165 27.25 27.73 -3.30
N GLY A 166 28.01 27.70 -4.41
CA GLY A 166 29.47 27.87 -4.44
C GLY A 166 29.92 29.20 -5.04
#